data_AF-A0A382F2B3-F1
#
_entry.id   AF-A0A382F2B3-F1
#
_cell.length_a   1.000
_cell.length_b   1.000
_cell.length_c   1.000
_cell.angle_alpha   90.00
_cell.angle_beta   90.00
_cell.angle_gamma   90.00
#
_symmetry.space_group_name_H-M   'P 1'
#
loop_
_entity.id
_entity.type
_entity.pdbx_description
1 polymer ?
#
loop_
_entity_poly.entity_id
_entity_poly.type
_entity_poly.pdbx_seq_one_letter_code
_entity_poly.pdbx_strand_id
1 'polypeptide(L)'
;MNEFTKIATYPILPLRDIVVFPHMIVPLFVGREKSVRALEDVMSDDKQILLVTQKNASQDDPGHDDIYEVGTIASVLQLLKLPDGTVKVLVEGGARARITAYTAKEAFFEAQGELVEEESAVGEDAEALARTVTTQFEQYVKLNRKIPPEVLVSVNQIEGPAKLADTVASHLALKIPDKQDLLEISSVHERLERVYSLMEAEIGVMQVERKIRSRVKRQMEKTQREYYLNEQMKAIQKELGETEEGRDELQELEDKIKETKLSKEAREKSTAELKKL
;
A
#
# COMPACT_ATOMS: atom_id res chain seq x y z
N MET A 1 -28.00 15.99 9.19
CA MET A 1 -26.68 16.65 9.13
C MET A 1 -26.33 17.00 10.55
N ASN A 2 -25.21 16.52 11.08
CA ASN A 2 -24.75 16.97 12.40
C ASN A 2 -24.33 18.43 12.24
N GLU A 3 -24.95 19.30 13.02
CA GLU A 3 -24.64 20.73 13.02
C GLU A 3 -23.37 20.91 13.85
N PHE A 4 -22.22 21.01 13.18
CA PHE A 4 -20.96 21.26 13.87
C PHE A 4 -20.90 22.74 14.27
N THR A 5 -20.57 22.99 15.53
CA THR A 5 -20.37 24.36 16.02
C THR A 5 -19.04 24.90 15.48
N LYS A 6 -19.00 26.17 15.06
CA LYS A 6 -17.80 26.78 14.46
C LYS A 6 -16.54 26.61 15.32
N ILE A 7 -16.68 26.77 16.64
CA ILE A 7 -15.64 26.49 17.64
C ILE A 7 -16.30 25.73 18.79
N ALA A 8 -15.74 24.58 19.15
CA ALA A 8 -16.16 23.82 20.32
C ALA A 8 -14.97 23.08 20.94
N THR A 9 -15.14 22.64 22.19
CA THR A 9 -14.11 21.88 22.91
C THR A 9 -14.35 20.40 22.67
N TYR A 10 -13.30 19.69 22.24
CA TYR A 10 -13.36 18.27 21.91
C TYR A 10 -12.26 17.51 22.64
N PRO A 11 -12.57 16.32 23.17
CA PRO A 11 -11.54 15.34 23.49
C PRO A 11 -10.77 14.97 22.22
N ILE A 12 -9.44 14.92 22.31
CA ILE A 12 -8.55 14.54 21.22
C ILE A 12 -8.19 13.06 21.36
N LEU A 13 -8.30 12.34 20.24
CA LEU A 13 -7.78 10.98 20.11
C LEU A 13 -6.61 10.96 19.13
N PRO A 14 -5.36 10.85 19.63
CA PRO A 14 -4.19 10.70 18.79
C PRO A 14 -4.19 9.34 18.08
N LEU A 15 -4.16 9.35 16.75
CA LEU A 15 -4.15 8.16 15.91
C LEU A 15 -2.75 7.82 15.42
N ARG A 16 -2.44 6.53 15.36
CA ARG A 16 -1.20 6.01 14.77
C ARG A 16 -1.49 5.48 13.38
N ASP A 17 -0.59 5.77 12.43
CA ASP A 17 -0.60 5.19 11.08
C ASP A 17 -1.91 5.33 10.30
N ILE A 18 -2.75 6.32 10.64
CA ILE A 18 -3.97 6.62 9.90
C ILE A 18 -4.33 8.10 9.99
N VAL A 19 -4.82 8.63 8.88
CA VAL A 19 -5.51 9.92 8.76
C VAL A 19 -6.96 9.61 8.42
N VAL A 20 -7.90 10.11 9.23
CA VAL A 20 -9.33 9.89 9.01
C VAL A 20 -9.89 11.07 8.25
N PHE A 21 -10.46 10.81 7.07
CA PHE A 21 -11.10 11.84 6.25
C PHE A 21 -12.59 12.01 6.61
N PRO A 22 -13.22 13.14 6.27
CA PRO A 22 -14.67 13.27 6.32
C PRO A 22 -15.39 12.12 5.58
N HIS A 23 -16.52 11.69 6.13
CA HIS A 23 -17.34 10.55 5.67
C HIS A 23 -16.68 9.17 5.76
N MET A 24 -15.42 9.08 6.19
CA MET A 24 -14.74 7.81 6.39
C MET A 24 -15.26 7.13 7.66
N ILE A 25 -15.72 5.89 7.51
CA ILE A 25 -16.09 5.03 8.65
C ILE A 25 -14.95 4.06 8.89
N VAL A 26 -14.37 4.09 10.09
CA VAL A 26 -13.23 3.24 10.44
C VAL A 26 -13.33 2.68 11.85
N PRO A 27 -13.08 1.36 12.04
CA PRO A 27 -12.92 0.79 13.37
C PRO A 27 -11.54 1.13 13.93
N LEU A 28 -11.49 1.70 15.13
CA LEU A 28 -10.26 2.00 15.87
C LEU A 28 -10.17 1.11 17.11
N PHE A 29 -8.94 0.72 17.44
CA PHE A 29 -8.63 -0.03 18.65
C PHE A 29 -7.83 0.87 19.58
N VAL A 30 -8.37 1.10 20.77
CA VAL A 30 -7.81 2.05 21.75
C VAL A 30 -7.46 1.30 23.03
N GLY A 31 -6.18 1.29 23.39
CA GLY A 31 -5.69 0.63 24.60
C GLY A 31 -4.97 1.54 25.59
N ARG A 32 -4.64 2.79 25.22
CA ARG A 32 -3.97 3.75 26.11
C ARG A 32 -4.98 4.28 27.13
N GLU A 33 -4.63 4.29 28.42
CA GLU A 33 -5.55 4.74 29.48
C GLU A 33 -6.13 6.14 29.23
N LYS A 34 -5.28 7.13 28.88
CA LYS A 34 -5.73 8.50 28.56
C LYS A 34 -6.76 8.50 27.42
N SER A 35 -6.52 7.71 26.36
CA SER A 35 -7.42 7.63 25.22
C SER A 35 -8.73 6.89 25.53
N VAL A 36 -8.69 5.88 26.40
CA VAL A 36 -9.91 5.21 26.89
C VAL A 36 -10.75 6.18 27.72
N ARG A 37 -10.13 6.97 28.60
CA ARG A 37 -10.84 8.00 29.39
C ARG A 37 -11.47 9.06 28.49
N ALA A 38 -10.76 9.52 27.45
CA ALA A 38 -11.34 10.44 26.45
C ALA A 38 -12.60 9.87 25.81
N LEU A 39 -12.59 8.59 25.42
CA LEU A 39 -13.77 7.94 24.83
C LEU A 39 -14.94 7.77 25.82
N GLU A 40 -14.66 7.54 27.10
CA GLU A 40 -15.69 7.46 28.14
C GLU A 40 -16.34 8.83 28.41
N ASP A 41 -15.56 9.91 28.38
CA ASP A 41 -16.06 11.29 28.52
C ASP A 41 -16.98 11.67 27.34
N VAL A 42 -16.57 11.36 26.11
CA VAL A 42 -17.35 11.58 24.88
C VAL A 42 -18.72 10.87 24.90
N MET A 43 -18.84 9.74 25.59
CA MET A 43 -20.13 9.05 25.71
C MET A 43 -21.16 9.82 26.56
N SER A 44 -20.69 10.76 27.38
CA SER A 44 -21.54 11.60 28.23
C SER A 44 -21.93 12.91 27.55
N ASP A 45 -21.17 13.36 26.55
CA ASP A 45 -21.28 14.70 25.95
C ASP A 45 -21.23 14.63 24.41
N ASP A 46 -22.38 14.80 23.75
CA ASP A 46 -22.63 14.90 22.28
C ASP A 46 -21.95 13.88 21.32
N LYS A 47 -21.24 12.87 21.83
CA LYS A 47 -20.60 11.77 21.09
C LYS A 47 -19.61 12.21 20.00
N GLN A 48 -19.05 13.42 20.11
CA GLN A 48 -18.07 13.95 19.17
C GLN A 48 -16.65 13.90 19.72
N ILE A 49 -15.69 13.56 18.87
CA ILE A 49 -14.27 13.47 19.21
C ILE A 49 -13.42 14.07 18.09
N LEU A 50 -12.31 14.72 18.43
CA LEU A 50 -11.35 15.22 17.44
C LEU A 50 -10.26 14.18 17.20
N LEU A 51 -10.27 13.60 16.00
CA LEU A 51 -9.28 12.61 15.57
C LEU A 51 -8.09 13.31 14.93
N VAL A 52 -6.90 13.08 15.48
CA VAL A 52 -5.68 13.78 15.05
C VAL A 52 -4.55 12.78 14.88
N THR A 53 -3.85 12.85 13.76
CA THR A 53 -2.76 11.91 13.47
C THR A 53 -1.48 12.31 14.20
N GLN A 54 -0.72 11.32 14.67
CA GLN A 54 0.62 11.51 15.23
C GLN A 54 1.63 11.73 14.10
N LYS A 55 2.59 12.64 14.32
CA LYS A 55 3.73 12.84 13.41
C LYS A 55 4.66 11.63 13.42
N ASN A 56 4.83 11.00 14.59
CA ASN A 56 5.62 9.78 14.75
C ASN A 56 4.76 8.64 15.34
N ALA A 57 4.45 7.63 14.53
CA ALA A 57 3.63 6.49 14.95
C ALA A 57 4.32 5.56 15.98
N SER A 58 5.65 5.62 16.10
CA SER A 58 6.41 4.82 17.06
C SER A 58 6.35 5.37 18.50
N GLN A 59 5.85 6.59 18.68
CA GLN A 59 5.77 7.22 20.00
C GLN A 59 4.55 6.73 20.77
N ASP A 60 4.77 6.19 21.96
CA ASP A 60 3.69 5.61 22.78
C ASP A 60 2.90 6.64 23.59
N ASP A 61 3.51 7.74 24.02
CA ASP A 61 2.82 8.86 24.70
C ASP A 61 3.17 10.15 23.93
N PRO A 62 2.41 10.52 22.89
CA PRO A 62 2.64 11.74 22.13
C PRO A 62 2.34 12.96 22.99
N GLY A 63 3.20 13.99 22.94
CA GLY A 63 2.89 15.31 23.46
C GLY A 63 2.05 16.14 22.48
N HIS A 64 1.75 17.38 22.85
CA HIS A 64 0.98 18.30 22.00
C HIS A 64 1.69 18.64 20.68
N ASP A 65 3.02 18.71 20.68
CA ASP A 65 3.82 19.02 19.50
C ASP A 65 4.03 17.80 18.58
N ASP A 66 3.70 16.60 19.06
CA ASP A 66 3.90 15.32 18.36
C ASP A 66 2.69 14.91 17.50
N ILE A 67 1.63 15.70 17.51
CA ILE A 67 0.44 15.52 16.68
C ILE A 67 0.29 16.66 15.66
N TYR A 68 -0.43 16.41 14.58
CA TYR A 68 -0.76 17.45 13.61
C TYR A 68 -1.78 18.44 14.19
N GLU A 69 -1.84 19.64 13.62
CA GLU A 69 -2.78 20.68 14.08
C GLU A 69 -4.18 20.50 13.49
N VAL A 70 -4.28 19.91 12.29
CA VAL A 70 -5.54 19.66 11.61
C VAL A 70 -5.91 18.19 11.74
N GLY A 71 -7.14 17.96 12.15
CA GLY A 71 -7.74 16.64 12.28
C GLY A 71 -9.17 16.63 11.76
N THR A 72 -9.88 15.57 12.11
CA THR A 72 -11.28 15.37 11.70
C THR A 72 -12.13 15.19 12.94
N ILE A 73 -13.15 16.05 13.10
CA ILE A 73 -14.21 15.83 14.08
C ILE A 73 -14.99 14.61 13.61
N ALA A 74 -15.09 13.61 14.47
CA ALA A 74 -15.78 12.37 14.18
C ALA A 74 -16.88 12.10 15.21
N SER A 75 -17.93 11.43 14.76
CA SER A 75 -19.00 10.94 15.63
C SER A 75 -18.73 9.49 16.02
N VAL A 76 -18.90 9.17 17.30
CA VAL A 76 -18.77 7.80 17.80
C VAL A 76 -20.06 7.03 17.50
N LEU A 77 -19.99 6.10 16.55
CA LEU A 77 -21.13 5.26 16.15
C LEU A 77 -21.36 4.09 17.11
N GLN A 78 -20.28 3.42 17.52
CA GLN A 78 -20.35 2.25 18.39
C GLN A 78 -19.11 2.16 19.27
N LEU A 79 -19.29 1.75 20.52
CA LEU A 79 -18.21 1.47 21.46
C LEU A 79 -18.40 0.07 22.05
N LEU A 80 -17.35 -0.74 22.00
CA LEU A 80 -17.32 -2.09 22.57
C LEU A 80 -16.05 -2.26 23.41
N LYS A 81 -16.21 -2.47 24.71
CA LYS A 81 -15.10 -2.85 25.60
C LYS A 81 -14.80 -4.33 25.43
N LEU A 82 -13.55 -4.65 25.16
CA LEU A 82 -13.06 -6.02 25.02
C LEU A 82 -12.59 -6.55 26.39
N PRO A 83 -12.58 -7.88 26.61
CA PRO A 83 -12.17 -8.48 27.88
C PRO A 83 -10.72 -8.20 28.28
N ASP A 84 -9.87 -7.83 27.31
CA ASP A 84 -8.47 -7.47 27.51
C ASP A 84 -8.27 -6.03 28.01
N GLY A 85 -9.36 -5.27 28.21
CA GLY A 85 -9.33 -3.88 28.64
C GLY A 85 -9.19 -2.87 27.49
N THR A 86 -9.01 -3.33 26.24
CA THR A 86 -9.02 -2.45 25.08
C THR A 86 -10.45 -2.07 24.68
N VAL A 87 -10.60 -0.92 24.04
CA VAL A 87 -11.88 -0.43 23.53
C VAL A 87 -11.83 -0.44 22.01
N LYS A 88 -12.75 -1.19 21.40
CA LYS A 88 -13.03 -1.13 19.98
C LYS A 88 -14.10 -0.08 19.74
N VAL A 89 -13.78 0.97 18.99
CA VAL A 89 -14.71 2.05 18.66
C VAL A 89 -14.90 2.13 17.15
N LEU A 90 -16.13 2.31 16.70
CA LEU A 90 -16.45 2.63 15.31
C LEU A 90 -16.76 4.12 15.23
N VAL A 91 -16.01 4.83 14.40
CA VAL A 91 -16.14 6.28 14.24
C VAL A 91 -16.47 6.63 12.79
N GLU A 92 -17.22 7.71 12.59
CA GLU A 92 -17.48 8.31 11.29
C GLU A 92 -16.90 9.73 11.27
N GLY A 93 -15.99 10.00 10.34
CA GLY A 93 -15.46 11.33 10.10
C GLY A 93 -16.57 12.29 9.65
N GLY A 94 -16.63 13.46 10.26
CA GLY A 94 -17.64 14.47 9.98
C GLY A 94 -17.09 15.65 9.20
N ALA A 95 -16.26 16.47 9.86
CA ALA A 95 -15.71 17.70 9.30
C ALA A 95 -14.26 17.90 9.72
N ARG A 96 -13.50 18.64 8.90
CA ARG A 96 -12.13 19.06 9.23
C ARG A 96 -12.16 20.11 10.33
N ALA A 97 -11.23 20.01 11.28
CA ALA A 97 -11.04 21.03 12.29
C ALA A 97 -9.56 21.23 12.62
N ARG A 98 -9.21 22.48 12.94
CA ARG A 98 -7.90 22.88 13.42
C ARG A 98 -7.93 23.05 14.93
N ILE A 99 -6.91 22.54 15.61
CA ILE A 99 -6.67 22.80 17.03
C ILE A 99 -6.22 24.26 17.19
N THR A 100 -6.95 25.03 17.99
CA THR A 100 -6.60 26.44 18.26
C THR A 100 -6.03 26.63 19.67
N ALA A 101 -6.48 25.85 20.66
CA ALA A 101 -5.99 25.93 22.03
C ALA A 101 -6.22 24.63 22.81
N TYR A 102 -5.21 24.14 23.52
CA TYR A 102 -5.35 23.01 24.46
C TYR A 102 -5.93 23.46 25.80
N THR A 103 -6.74 22.61 26.42
CA THR A 103 -7.25 22.85 27.78
C THR A 103 -6.27 22.30 28.83
N ALA A 104 -6.46 22.68 30.10
CA ALA A 104 -5.62 22.24 31.22
C ALA A 104 -5.99 20.83 31.76
N LYS A 105 -6.79 20.06 31.02
CA LYS A 105 -7.30 18.75 31.48
C LYS A 105 -6.17 17.72 31.46
N GLU A 106 -5.78 17.21 32.63
CA GLU A 106 -4.68 16.24 32.73
C GLU A 106 -5.11 14.79 32.42
N ALA A 107 -6.41 14.48 32.52
CA ALA A 107 -6.91 13.12 32.37
C ALA A 107 -6.75 12.56 30.95
N PHE A 108 -6.84 13.44 29.94
CA PHE A 108 -6.68 13.16 28.52
C PHE A 108 -6.55 14.48 27.75
N PHE A 109 -6.12 14.42 26.48
CA PHE A 109 -6.01 15.62 25.65
C PHE A 109 -7.37 16.16 25.26
N GLU A 110 -7.55 17.45 25.46
CA GLU A 110 -8.76 18.17 25.12
C GLU A 110 -8.35 19.53 24.58
N ALA A 111 -9.01 19.98 23.52
CA ALA A 111 -8.69 21.24 22.88
C ALA A 111 -9.92 21.87 22.24
N GLN A 112 -9.83 23.18 22.00
CA GLN A 112 -10.72 23.90 21.12
C GLN A 112 -10.40 23.52 19.67
N GLY A 113 -11.39 22.96 18.99
CA GLY A 113 -11.37 22.70 17.56
C GLY A 113 -12.19 23.76 16.84
N GLU A 114 -11.58 24.43 15.87
CA GLU A 114 -12.25 25.33 14.93
C GLU A 114 -12.48 24.63 13.59
N LEU A 115 -13.69 24.69 13.06
CA LEU A 115 -14.00 24.11 11.75
C LEU A 115 -13.16 24.79 10.66
N VAL A 116 -12.55 23.97 9.80
CA VAL A 116 -11.88 24.47 8.60
C VAL A 116 -12.96 24.76 7.55
N GLU A 117 -13.11 26.03 7.19
CA GLU A 117 -14.03 26.44 6.11
C GLU A 117 -13.49 25.92 4.77
N GLU A 118 -14.31 25.14 4.05
CA GLU A 118 -13.93 24.62 2.74
C GLU A 118 -14.21 25.64 1.64
N GLU A 119 -13.18 25.94 0.85
CA GLU A 119 -13.35 26.75 -0.35
C GLU A 119 -13.98 25.86 -1.42
N SER A 120 -15.26 26.11 -1.68
CA SER A 120 -16.03 25.33 -2.65
C SER A 120 -15.42 25.48 -4.04
N ALA A 121 -15.18 24.34 -4.69
CA ALA A 121 -14.83 24.33 -6.11
C ALA A 121 -16.11 24.59 -6.92
N VAL A 122 -16.38 25.86 -7.22
CA VAL A 122 -17.54 26.27 -8.02
C VAL A 122 -17.12 26.38 -9.49
N GLY A 123 -17.82 25.68 -10.38
CA GLY A 123 -17.67 25.81 -11.84
C GLY A 123 -17.52 24.49 -12.60
N GLU A 124 -17.66 24.55 -13.92
CA GLU A 124 -17.56 23.40 -14.83
C GLU A 124 -16.19 22.68 -14.74
N ASP A 125 -15.12 23.41 -14.42
CA ASP A 125 -13.76 22.89 -14.30
C ASP A 125 -13.63 21.89 -13.14
N ALA A 126 -14.29 22.15 -12.01
CA ALA A 126 -14.26 21.27 -10.84
C ALA A 126 -14.96 19.94 -11.11
N GLU A 127 -16.09 19.98 -11.84
CA GLU A 127 -16.81 18.77 -12.25
C GLU A 127 -16.05 17.97 -13.30
N ALA A 128 -15.39 18.65 -14.25
CA ALA A 128 -14.52 18.01 -15.24
C ALA A 128 -13.35 17.29 -14.55
N LEU A 129 -12.71 17.96 -13.59
CA LEU A 129 -11.64 17.35 -12.79
C LEU A 129 -12.16 16.18 -11.97
N ALA A 130 -13.33 16.29 -11.34
CA ALA A 130 -13.96 15.20 -10.60
C ALA A 130 -14.17 13.95 -11.48
N ARG A 131 -14.69 14.11 -12.70
CA ARG A 131 -14.83 12.99 -13.67
C ARG A 131 -13.49 12.36 -14.03
N THR A 132 -12.45 13.19 -14.19
CA THR A 132 -11.08 12.73 -14.44
C THR A 132 -10.53 11.94 -13.26
N VAL A 133 -10.70 12.41 -12.02
CA VAL A 133 -10.30 11.70 -10.79
C VAL A 133 -11.02 10.35 -10.68
N THR A 134 -12.31 10.31 -10.94
CA THR A 134 -13.09 9.06 -10.93
C THR A 134 -12.55 8.05 -11.95
N THR A 135 -12.29 8.49 -13.18
CA THR A 135 -11.73 7.63 -14.24
C THR A 135 -10.35 7.10 -13.86
N GLN A 136 -9.51 7.95 -13.26
CA GLN A 136 -8.19 7.55 -12.78
C GLN A 136 -8.30 6.56 -11.61
N PHE A 137 -9.26 6.75 -10.72
CA PHE A 137 -9.50 5.85 -9.59
C PHE A 137 -9.93 4.46 -10.05
N GLU A 138 -10.74 4.35 -11.10
CA GLU A 138 -11.04 3.07 -11.73
C GLU A 138 -9.79 2.34 -12.23
N GLN A 139 -8.83 3.07 -12.82
CA GLN A 139 -7.56 2.48 -13.23
C GLN A 139 -6.71 2.04 -12.03
N TYR A 140 -6.67 2.87 -10.98
CA TYR A 140 -5.96 2.56 -9.75
C TYR A 140 -6.49 1.28 -9.10
N VAL A 141 -7.82 1.12 -8.95
CA VAL A 141 -8.42 -0.09 -8.36
C VAL A 141 -8.18 -1.34 -9.22
N LYS A 142 -8.17 -1.21 -10.56
CA LYS A 142 -7.84 -2.34 -11.46
C LYS A 142 -6.41 -2.86 -11.24
N LEU A 143 -5.48 -2.00 -10.85
CA LEU A 143 -4.09 -2.37 -10.55
C LEU A 143 -3.93 -2.81 -9.09
N ASN A 144 -4.63 -2.17 -8.15
CA ASN A 144 -4.59 -2.44 -6.73
C ASN A 144 -5.72 -3.37 -6.28
N ARG A 145 -5.48 -4.68 -6.39
CA ARG A 145 -6.44 -5.74 -5.99
C ARG A 145 -6.79 -5.78 -4.50
N LYS A 146 -6.19 -4.94 -3.66
CA LYS A 146 -6.56 -4.84 -2.23
C LYS A 146 -7.87 -4.08 -2.03
N ILE A 147 -8.29 -3.26 -3.00
CA ILE A 147 -9.53 -2.49 -2.92
C ILE A 147 -10.68 -3.32 -3.49
N PRO A 148 -11.76 -3.54 -2.72
CA PRO A 148 -12.92 -4.27 -3.21
C PRO A 148 -13.59 -3.52 -4.37
N PRO A 149 -14.05 -4.22 -5.43
CA PRO A 149 -14.74 -3.59 -6.55
C PRO A 149 -16.01 -2.83 -6.15
N GLU A 150 -16.66 -3.18 -5.03
CA GLU A 150 -17.85 -2.47 -4.55
C GLU A 150 -17.54 -0.99 -4.25
N VAL A 151 -16.31 -0.66 -3.86
CA VAL A 151 -15.87 0.71 -3.60
C VAL A 151 -15.98 1.59 -4.85
N LEU A 152 -15.73 1.04 -6.05
CA LEU A 152 -15.89 1.79 -7.30
C LEU A 152 -17.34 2.20 -7.55
N VAL A 153 -18.29 1.33 -7.19
CA VAL A 153 -19.72 1.63 -7.33
C VAL A 153 -20.10 2.80 -6.43
N SER A 154 -19.63 2.78 -5.18
CA SER A 154 -19.86 3.88 -4.24
C SER A 154 -19.24 5.18 -4.73
N VAL A 155 -17.98 5.16 -5.19
CA VAL A 155 -17.29 6.36 -5.71
C VAL A 155 -18.01 6.95 -6.93
N ASN A 156 -18.52 6.11 -7.84
CA ASN A 156 -19.26 6.55 -9.02
C ASN A 156 -20.63 7.18 -8.69
N GLN A 157 -21.17 6.95 -7.49
CA GLN A 157 -22.43 7.52 -7.02
C GLN A 157 -22.24 8.78 -6.18
N ILE A 158 -21.00 9.20 -5.91
CA ILE A 158 -20.74 10.40 -5.12
C ILE A 158 -21.03 11.63 -5.96
N GLU A 159 -22.01 12.40 -5.50
CA GLU A 159 -22.25 13.77 -5.94
C GLU A 159 -21.43 14.73 -5.07
N GLY A 160 -20.74 15.67 -5.70
CA GLY A 160 -19.95 16.69 -5.00
C GLY A 160 -18.42 16.46 -5.07
N PRO A 161 -17.66 17.41 -5.66
CA PRO A 161 -16.20 17.37 -5.74
C PRO A 161 -15.49 17.13 -4.39
N ALA A 162 -15.97 17.77 -3.31
CA ALA A 162 -15.36 17.69 -1.98
C ALA A 162 -15.40 16.27 -1.41
N LYS A 163 -16.59 15.66 -1.42
CA LYS A 163 -16.83 14.30 -0.92
C LYS A 163 -16.10 13.25 -1.76
N LEU A 164 -16.01 13.47 -3.07
CA LEU A 164 -15.27 12.60 -3.98
C LEU A 164 -13.78 12.59 -3.62
N ALA A 165 -13.18 13.77 -3.46
CA ALA A 165 -11.76 13.89 -3.12
C ALA A 165 -11.43 13.16 -1.81
N ASP A 166 -12.27 13.33 -0.78
CA ASP A 166 -12.07 12.73 0.55
C ASP A 166 -12.22 11.22 0.52
N THR A 167 -13.24 10.73 -0.20
CA THR A 167 -13.49 9.29 -0.32
C THR A 167 -12.36 8.61 -1.07
N VAL A 168 -11.91 9.19 -2.20
CA VAL A 168 -10.79 8.66 -2.97
C VAL A 168 -9.52 8.67 -2.13
N ALA A 169 -9.19 9.78 -1.47
CA ALA A 169 -8.01 9.90 -0.60
C ALA A 169 -7.98 8.83 0.52
N SER A 170 -9.14 8.50 1.10
CA SER A 170 -9.24 7.46 2.13
C SER A 170 -8.80 6.07 1.64
N HIS A 171 -9.03 5.76 0.35
CA HIS A 171 -8.70 4.48 -0.27
C HIS A 171 -7.31 4.42 -0.91
N LEU A 172 -6.63 5.56 -1.09
CA LEU A 172 -5.26 5.57 -1.61
C LEU A 172 -4.27 5.05 -0.55
N ALA A 173 -3.29 4.27 -1.00
CA ALA A 173 -2.25 3.68 -0.17
C ALA A 173 -1.05 4.64 0.00
N LEU A 174 -1.33 5.84 0.50
CA LEU A 174 -0.34 6.91 0.64
C LEU A 174 0.36 6.88 2.00
N LYS A 175 1.53 7.50 2.06
CA LYS A 175 2.23 7.77 3.33
C LYS A 175 1.45 8.79 4.16
N ILE A 176 1.65 8.77 5.48
CA ILE A 176 0.95 9.68 6.40
C ILE A 176 1.15 11.16 6.07
N PRO A 177 2.36 11.66 5.75
CA PRO A 177 2.53 13.06 5.36
C PRO A 177 1.67 13.44 4.15
N ASP A 178 1.66 12.61 3.09
CA ASP A 178 0.84 12.89 1.91
C ASP A 178 -0.67 12.86 2.21
N LYS A 179 -1.13 11.98 3.10
CA LYS A 179 -2.54 11.97 3.54
C LYS A 179 -2.88 13.18 4.40
N GLN A 180 -1.96 13.60 5.25
CA GLN A 180 -2.15 14.76 6.09
C GLN A 180 -2.20 16.04 5.25
N ASP A 181 -1.29 16.19 4.28
CA ASP A 181 -1.31 17.29 3.31
C ASP A 181 -2.68 17.38 2.63
N LEU A 182 -3.25 16.24 2.20
CA LEU A 182 -4.59 16.19 1.61
C LEU A 182 -5.72 16.61 2.57
N LEU A 183 -5.59 16.29 3.86
CA LEU A 183 -6.57 16.70 4.87
C LEU A 183 -6.52 18.22 5.10
N GLU A 184 -5.33 18.81 5.04
CA GLU A 184 -5.06 20.22 5.31
C GLU A 184 -5.46 21.18 4.17
N ILE A 185 -5.61 20.68 2.94
CA ILE A 185 -6.06 21.50 1.80
C ILE A 185 -7.55 21.86 1.94
N SER A 186 -7.81 23.15 2.16
CA SER A 186 -9.17 23.74 2.23
C SER A 186 -9.84 23.87 0.86
N SER A 187 -9.06 24.14 -0.20
CA SER A 187 -9.55 24.27 -1.57
C SER A 187 -9.90 22.92 -2.17
N VAL A 188 -11.18 22.71 -2.47
CA VAL A 188 -11.66 21.46 -3.05
C VAL A 188 -11.03 21.19 -4.42
N HIS A 189 -10.73 22.25 -5.19
CA HIS A 189 -10.10 22.14 -6.50
C HIS A 189 -8.65 21.65 -6.37
N GLU A 190 -7.85 22.32 -5.54
CA GLU A 190 -6.47 21.92 -5.27
C GLU A 190 -6.40 20.51 -4.68
N ARG A 191 -7.36 20.16 -3.82
CA ARG A 191 -7.45 18.81 -3.24
C ARG A 191 -7.68 17.75 -4.30
N LEU A 192 -8.56 17.99 -5.27
CA LEU A 192 -8.78 17.08 -6.39
C LEU A 192 -7.53 16.94 -7.28
N GLU A 193 -6.84 18.05 -7.58
CA GLU A 193 -5.60 18.02 -8.36
C GLU A 193 -4.51 17.23 -7.64
N ARG A 194 -4.36 17.46 -6.33
CA ARG A 194 -3.38 16.74 -5.50
C ARG A 194 -3.70 15.26 -5.42
N VAL A 195 -4.96 14.89 -5.23
CA VAL A 195 -5.42 13.48 -5.25
C VAL A 195 -5.10 12.84 -6.60
N TYR A 196 -5.40 13.51 -7.71
CA TYR A 196 -5.10 13.01 -9.05
C TYR A 196 -3.61 12.77 -9.24
N SER A 197 -2.76 13.75 -8.91
CA SER A 197 -1.31 13.66 -9.06
C SER A 197 -0.71 12.51 -8.23
N LEU A 198 -1.14 12.36 -6.97
CA LEU A 198 -0.69 11.26 -6.11
C LEU A 198 -1.11 9.90 -6.67
N MET A 199 -2.33 9.81 -7.17
CA MET A 199 -2.85 8.58 -7.77
C MET A 199 -2.11 8.20 -9.06
N GLU A 200 -1.78 9.19 -9.89
CA GLU A 200 -0.98 8.98 -11.11
C GLU A 200 0.42 8.44 -10.77
N ALA A 201 1.08 9.03 -9.78
CA ALA A 201 2.39 8.56 -9.31
C ALA A 201 2.32 7.10 -8.82
N GLU A 202 1.32 6.75 -8.01
CA GLU A 202 1.11 5.38 -7.51
C GLU A 202 0.82 4.38 -8.64
N ILE A 203 -0.01 4.77 -9.62
CA ILE A 203 -0.24 3.94 -10.82
C ILE A 203 1.08 3.69 -11.56
N GLY A 204 1.91 4.72 -11.73
CA GLY A 204 3.23 4.59 -12.36
C GLY A 204 4.12 3.57 -11.63
N VAL A 205 4.21 3.66 -10.31
CA VAL A 205 4.97 2.71 -9.48
C VAL A 205 4.45 1.28 -9.66
N MET A 206 3.14 1.07 -9.52
CA MET A 206 2.52 -0.25 -9.68
C MET A 206 2.74 -0.87 -11.06
N GLN A 207 2.72 -0.06 -12.13
CA GLN A 207 2.99 -0.53 -13.48
C GLN A 207 4.44 -1.00 -13.64
N VAL A 208 5.40 -0.25 -13.09
CA VAL A 208 6.83 -0.64 -13.08
C VAL A 208 7.03 -1.93 -12.31
N GLU A 209 6.46 -2.05 -11.10
CA GLU A 209 6.52 -3.28 -10.30
C GLU A 209 5.95 -4.49 -11.04
N ARG A 210 4.80 -4.32 -11.71
CA ARG A 210 4.17 -5.37 -12.51
C ARG A 210 5.07 -5.80 -13.67
N LYS A 211 5.75 -4.86 -14.34
CA LYS A 211 6.70 -5.14 -15.43
C LYS A 211 7.91 -5.91 -14.93
N ILE A 212 8.46 -5.55 -13.77
CA ILE A 212 9.57 -6.26 -13.12
C ILE A 212 9.14 -7.68 -12.74
N ARG A 213 8.00 -7.83 -12.06
CA ARG A 213 7.46 -9.14 -11.65
C ARG A 213 7.24 -10.07 -12.84
N SER A 214 6.72 -9.54 -13.95
CA SER A 214 6.53 -10.30 -15.20
C SER A 214 7.85 -10.77 -15.80
N ARG A 215 8.89 -9.92 -15.82
CA ARG A 215 10.23 -10.28 -16.31
C ARG A 215 10.87 -11.38 -15.46
N VAL A 216 10.84 -11.22 -14.12
CA VAL A 216 11.37 -12.22 -13.19
C VAL A 216 10.65 -13.56 -13.35
N LYS A 217 9.31 -13.54 -13.45
CA LYS A 217 8.51 -14.76 -13.68
C LYS A 217 8.92 -15.49 -14.95
N ARG A 218 9.05 -14.79 -16.08
CA ARG A 218 9.49 -15.39 -17.36
C ARG A 218 10.89 -15.98 -17.28
N GLN A 219 11.81 -15.31 -16.59
CA GLN A 219 13.17 -15.80 -16.40
C GLN A 219 13.16 -17.08 -15.56
N MET A 220 12.41 -17.11 -14.46
CA MET A 220 12.26 -18.30 -13.62
C MET A 220 11.65 -19.49 -14.37
N GLU A 221 10.58 -19.25 -15.14
CA GLU A 221 9.94 -20.29 -15.96
C GLU A 221 10.92 -20.86 -17.00
N LYS A 222 11.76 -20.01 -17.61
CA LYS A 222 12.80 -20.45 -18.54
C LYS A 222 13.85 -21.32 -17.83
N THR A 223 14.38 -20.87 -16.69
CA THR A 223 15.40 -21.62 -15.93
C THR A 223 14.85 -22.95 -15.41
N GLN A 224 13.61 -22.98 -14.90
CA GLN A 224 12.96 -24.24 -14.48
C GLN A 224 12.76 -25.20 -15.65
N ARG A 225 12.34 -24.68 -16.82
CA ARG A 225 12.19 -25.49 -18.03
C ARG A 225 13.53 -26.05 -18.51
N GLU A 226 14.58 -25.24 -18.55
CA GLU A 226 15.93 -25.68 -18.93
C GLU A 226 16.47 -26.73 -17.96
N TYR A 227 16.30 -26.53 -16.65
CA TYR A 227 16.66 -27.51 -15.63
C TYR A 227 15.92 -28.84 -15.84
N TYR A 228 14.60 -28.77 -16.02
CA TYR A 228 13.76 -29.95 -16.24
C TYR A 228 14.16 -30.72 -17.51
N LEU A 229 14.36 -30.01 -18.63
CA LEU A 229 14.77 -30.63 -19.90
C LEU A 229 16.15 -31.27 -19.80
N ASN A 230 17.10 -30.65 -19.12
CA ASN A 230 18.43 -31.21 -18.92
C ASN A 230 18.40 -32.49 -18.06
N GLU A 231 17.60 -32.51 -17.00
CA GLU A 231 17.42 -33.72 -16.18
C GLU A 231 16.71 -34.82 -16.96
N GLN A 232 15.71 -34.49 -17.79
CA GLN A 232 15.10 -35.46 -18.70
C GLN A 232 16.10 -36.02 -19.70
N MET A 233 16.95 -35.19 -20.31
CA MET A 233 17.98 -35.65 -21.24
C MET A 233 18.97 -36.60 -20.58
N LYS A 234 19.44 -36.29 -19.37
CA LYS A 234 20.32 -37.20 -18.60
C LYS A 234 19.64 -38.54 -18.30
N ALA A 235 18.35 -38.51 -17.94
CA ALA A 235 17.59 -39.72 -17.69
C ALA A 235 17.43 -40.57 -18.97
N ILE A 236 17.14 -39.93 -20.12
CA ILE A 236 17.03 -40.60 -21.42
C ILE A 236 18.37 -41.21 -21.84
N GLN A 237 19.49 -40.48 -21.71
CA GLN A 237 20.84 -41.00 -22.01
C GLN A 237 21.16 -42.24 -21.17
N LYS A 238 20.79 -42.21 -19.88
CA LYS A 238 20.95 -43.35 -18.97
C LYS A 238 20.06 -44.56 -19.34
N GLU A 239 18.83 -44.33 -19.79
CA GLU A 239 17.88 -45.37 -20.22
C GLU A 239 18.23 -45.95 -21.61
N LEU A 240 18.73 -45.14 -22.53
CA LEU A 240 19.17 -45.56 -23.87
C LEU A 240 20.48 -46.36 -23.86
N GLY A 241 21.12 -46.51 -22.69
CA GLY A 241 22.38 -47.22 -22.59
C GLY A 241 23.56 -46.48 -23.24
N GLU A 242 23.41 -45.18 -23.54
CA GLU A 242 24.55 -44.30 -23.79
C GLU A 242 25.20 -44.00 -22.43
N THR A 243 25.86 -45.01 -21.88
CA THR A 243 26.92 -44.81 -20.91
C THR A 243 27.94 -43.83 -21.51
N GLU A 244 28.74 -43.16 -20.69
CA GLU A 244 29.86 -42.32 -21.13
C GLU A 244 30.88 -43.06 -22.04
N GLU A 245 30.66 -44.32 -22.39
CA GLU A 245 31.41 -45.18 -23.32
C GLU A 245 31.67 -44.52 -24.68
N GLY A 246 30.76 -43.74 -25.27
CA GLY A 246 31.05 -43.10 -26.57
C GLY A 246 32.16 -42.04 -26.53
N ARG A 247 32.36 -41.39 -25.37
CA ARG A 247 33.50 -40.49 -25.13
C ARG A 247 34.72 -41.25 -24.62
N ASP A 248 34.50 -42.32 -23.86
CA ASP A 248 35.56 -43.18 -23.33
C ASP A 248 36.23 -44.01 -24.45
N GLU A 249 35.50 -44.45 -25.47
CA GLU A 249 36.04 -45.24 -26.59
C GLU A 249 37.04 -44.45 -27.44
N LEU A 250 36.75 -43.19 -27.75
CA LEU A 250 37.67 -42.32 -28.49
C LEU A 250 38.92 -42.02 -27.65
N GLN A 251 38.75 -41.81 -26.34
CA GLN A 251 39.84 -41.57 -25.40
C GLN A 251 40.71 -42.83 -25.23
N GLU A 252 40.10 -44.00 -25.11
CA GLU A 252 40.76 -45.32 -25.08
C GLU A 252 41.54 -45.60 -26.37
N LEU A 253 40.96 -45.28 -27.54
CA LEU A 253 41.64 -45.44 -28.82
C LEU A 253 42.84 -44.49 -28.92
N GLU A 254 42.71 -43.26 -28.43
CA GLU A 254 43.82 -42.30 -28.38
C GLU A 254 44.97 -42.82 -27.48
N ASP A 255 44.63 -43.37 -26.32
CA ASP A 255 45.61 -43.91 -25.37
C ASP A 255 46.27 -45.20 -25.89
N LYS A 256 45.50 -46.10 -26.53
CA LYS A 256 46.05 -47.29 -27.21
C LYS A 256 47.04 -46.91 -28.33
N ILE A 257 46.78 -45.83 -29.09
CA ILE A 257 47.70 -45.33 -30.12
C ILE A 257 49.00 -44.76 -29.51
N LYS A 258 48.92 -44.14 -28.33
CA LYS A 258 50.08 -43.59 -27.60
C LYS A 258 50.95 -44.70 -26.99
N GLU A 259 50.35 -45.70 -26.36
CA GLU A 259 51.07 -46.79 -25.69
C GLU A 259 51.69 -47.80 -26.67
N THR A 260 51.04 -48.01 -27.83
CA THR A 260 51.56 -48.95 -28.83
C THR A 260 52.79 -48.37 -29.53
N LYS A 261 53.88 -49.16 -29.59
CA LYS A 261 55.12 -48.82 -30.32
C LYS A 261 54.92 -48.95 -31.83
N LEU A 262 54.22 -47.98 -32.40
CA LEU A 262 54.01 -47.85 -33.84
C LEU A 262 55.22 -47.19 -34.52
N SER A 263 55.47 -47.53 -35.79
CA SER A 263 56.37 -46.74 -36.63
C SER A 263 55.79 -45.34 -36.86
N LYS A 264 56.63 -44.36 -37.21
CA LYS A 264 56.21 -42.95 -37.34
C LYS A 264 55.06 -42.76 -38.34
N GLU A 265 55.13 -43.47 -39.46
CA GLU A 265 54.12 -43.47 -40.52
C GLU A 265 52.79 -44.11 -40.07
N ALA A 266 52.86 -45.22 -39.33
CA ALA A 266 51.66 -45.88 -38.81
C ALA A 266 50.96 -45.04 -37.74
N ARG A 267 51.72 -44.38 -36.85
CA ARG A 267 51.17 -43.51 -35.81
C ARG A 267 50.44 -42.31 -36.41
N GLU A 268 51.05 -41.62 -37.39
CA GLU A 268 50.41 -40.49 -38.08
C GLU A 268 49.10 -40.90 -38.74
N LYS A 269 49.08 -42.04 -39.45
CA LYS A 269 47.89 -42.54 -40.14
C LYS A 269 46.77 -42.90 -39.15
N SER A 270 47.09 -43.57 -38.04
CA SER A 270 46.12 -43.91 -36.99
C SER A 270 45.54 -42.67 -36.30
N THR A 271 46.36 -41.66 -35.98
CA THR A 271 45.84 -40.40 -35.42
C THR A 271 44.99 -39.60 -36.42
N ALA A 272 45.29 -39.68 -37.71
CA ALA A 272 44.51 -39.00 -38.75
C ALA A 272 43.13 -39.65 -38.95
N GLU A 273 43.04 -40.98 -38.86
CA GLU A 273 41.76 -41.69 -38.90
C GLU A 273 40.96 -41.51 -37.60
N LEU A 274 41.60 -41.48 -36.43
CA LEU A 274 40.92 -41.18 -35.16
C LEU A 274 40.23 -39.81 -35.18
N LYS A 275 40.86 -38.79 -35.80
CA LYS A 275 40.28 -37.45 -35.93
C LYS A 275 39.07 -37.37 -36.88
N LYS A 276 38.80 -38.41 -37.67
CA LYS A 276 37.66 -38.46 -38.60
C LYS A 276 36.44 -39.18 -38.03
N LEU A 277 36.63 -39.93 -36.93
CA LEU A 277 35.56 -40.56 -36.13
C LEU A 277 34.97 -39.53 -35.17
#